data_AF-A0A1E4EQ97-F1
#
_entry.id   AF-A0A1E4EQ97-F1
#
_cell.length_a   1.000
_cell.length_b   1.000
_cell.length_c   1.000
_cell.angle_alpha   90.00
_cell.angle_beta   90.00
_cell.angle_gamma   90.00
#
_symmetry.space_group_name_H-M   'P 1'
#
loop_
_entity.id
_entity.type
_entity.pdbx_description
1 polymer ?
#
loop_
_entity_poly.entity_id
_entity_poly.type
_entity_poly.pdbx_seq_one_letter_code
_entity_poly.pdbx_strand_id
1 'polypeptide(L)'
;MVLTRQGLLWRGRLFPCSIGRAGVTATKREGDHATPAGILRITGLWYRPDRLARPAPWARAIGPGDLWCDDPGHPAYNRHARAPLTASHERLRRADPLYDLILTTDWNATGVPGRGSAIFLHQWRRPGYGTVGCIAFARPDLMRIARQAPPGTRLVIPRALGG
;
A
#
# COMPACT_ATOMS: atom_id res chain seq x y z
N MET A 1 11.44 7.43 -3.85
CA MET A 1 11.32 7.09 -2.41
C MET A 1 12.20 5.88 -2.16
N VAL A 2 12.97 5.85 -1.08
CA VAL A 2 13.87 4.73 -0.76
C VAL A 2 13.58 4.29 0.67
N LEU A 3 13.24 3.02 0.87
CA LEU A 3 13.05 2.44 2.20
C LEU A 3 14.41 2.17 2.85
N THR A 4 14.56 2.61 4.09
CA THR A 4 15.73 2.39 4.94
C THR A 4 15.30 1.74 6.26
N ARG A 5 16.27 1.35 7.10
CA ARG A 5 16.01 0.82 8.44
C ARG A 5 15.25 1.81 9.33
N GLN A 6 15.50 3.11 9.16
CA GLN A 6 14.92 4.17 9.99
C GLN A 6 13.58 4.70 9.45
N GLY A 7 13.21 4.36 8.22
CA GLY A 7 11.96 4.80 7.60
C GLY A 7 12.05 4.95 6.09
N LEU A 8 11.10 5.65 5.48
CA LEU A 8 11.11 5.97 4.06
C LEU A 8 11.80 7.32 3.82
N LEU A 9 12.95 7.32 3.14
CA LEU A 9 13.63 8.53 2.70
C LEU A 9 12.99 9.05 1.41
N TRP A 10 12.48 10.28 1.44
CA TRP A 10 11.90 10.93 0.28
C TRP A 10 12.13 12.44 0.30
N ARG A 11 12.66 12.97 -0.82
CA ARG A 11 12.95 14.40 -1.01
C ARG A 11 13.73 15.03 0.16
N GLY A 12 14.79 14.36 0.60
CA GLY A 12 15.65 14.82 1.71
C GLY A 12 15.04 14.70 3.10
N ARG A 13 13.86 14.08 3.25
CA ARG A 13 13.18 13.90 4.53
C ARG A 13 12.95 12.41 4.82
N LEU A 14 13.18 12.03 6.06
CA LEU A 14 12.87 10.69 6.56
C LEU A 14 11.45 10.66 7.12
N PHE A 15 10.67 9.66 6.69
CA PHE A 15 9.31 9.41 7.17
C PHE A 15 9.29 8.09 7.94
N PRO A 16 9.06 8.11 9.26
CA PRO A 16 8.87 6.89 10.04
C PRO A 16 7.77 6.02 9.44
N CYS A 17 8.03 4.73 9.28
CA CYS A 17 7.08 3.79 8.71
C CYS A 17 7.19 2.40 9.34
N SER A 18 6.09 1.65 9.28
CA SER A 18 6.07 0.22 9.58
C SER A 18 6.01 -0.56 8.27
N ILE A 19 6.65 -1.72 8.27
CA ILE A 19 6.68 -2.64 7.13
C ILE A 19 6.04 -3.97 7.54
N GLY A 20 6.07 -4.96 6.65
CA GLY A 20 5.67 -6.33 6.97
C GLY A 20 6.33 -6.83 8.26
N ARG A 21 5.57 -7.48 9.14
CA ARG A 21 6.09 -8.03 10.41
C ARG A 21 7.20 -9.07 10.23
N ALA A 22 7.26 -9.72 9.06
CA ALA A 22 8.35 -10.62 8.69
C ALA A 22 9.53 -9.90 8.00
N GLY A 23 9.54 -8.56 8.01
CA GLY A 23 10.58 -7.75 7.41
C GLY A 23 10.39 -7.60 5.89
N VAL A 24 11.51 -7.58 5.17
CA VAL A 24 11.56 -7.44 3.71
C VAL A 24 12.00 -8.76 3.09
N THR A 25 11.40 -9.14 1.95
CA THR A 25 11.73 -10.39 1.25
C THR A 25 11.90 -10.16 -0.26
N ALA A 26 12.85 -10.85 -0.87
CA ALA A 26 12.97 -10.92 -2.34
C ALA A 26 12.05 -11.97 -2.96
N THR A 27 11.49 -12.88 -2.15
CA THR A 27 10.70 -14.04 -2.57
C THR A 27 9.28 -13.96 -2.02
N LYS A 28 8.65 -12.79 -2.18
CA LYS A 28 7.30 -12.50 -1.67
C LYS A 28 6.28 -13.54 -2.14
N ARG A 29 5.49 -14.02 -1.18
CA ARG A 29 4.36 -14.96 -1.36
C ARG A 29 3.11 -14.43 -0.64
N GLU A 30 1.95 -14.90 -1.04
CA GLU A 30 0.71 -14.61 -0.32
C GLU A 30 0.81 -15.11 1.14
N GLY A 31 0.38 -14.30 2.10
CA GLY A 31 0.41 -14.67 3.53
C GLY A 31 1.77 -14.67 4.24
N ASP A 32 2.90 -14.38 3.59
CA ASP A 32 4.23 -14.38 4.25
C ASP A 32 4.45 -13.22 5.24
N HIS A 33 3.55 -12.25 5.26
CA HIS A 33 3.60 -11.04 6.08
C HIS A 33 4.87 -10.17 5.92
N ALA A 34 5.57 -10.29 4.79
CA ALA A 34 6.77 -9.53 4.45
C ALA A 34 6.48 -8.46 3.38
N THR A 35 7.22 -7.37 3.42
CA THR A 35 7.20 -6.34 2.37
C THR A 35 8.08 -6.80 1.20
N PRO A 36 7.62 -6.72 -0.06
CA PRO A 36 8.42 -7.18 -1.20
C PRO A 36 9.59 -6.23 -1.50
N ALA A 37 10.80 -6.76 -1.61
CA ALA A 37 11.95 -6.06 -2.14
C ALA A 37 11.81 -5.82 -3.64
N GLY A 38 12.27 -4.66 -4.11
CA GLY A 38 12.23 -4.30 -5.53
C GLY A 38 12.13 -2.81 -5.77
N ILE A 39 11.98 -2.45 -7.04
CA ILE A 39 11.65 -1.08 -7.46
C ILE A 39 10.20 -1.10 -7.93
N LEU A 40 9.32 -0.57 -7.10
CA LEU A 40 7.90 -0.42 -7.41
C LEU A 40 7.62 0.99 -7.94
N ARG A 41 6.46 1.17 -8.53
CA ARG A 41 5.89 2.47 -8.89
C ARG A 41 4.57 2.66 -8.18
N ILE A 42 4.34 3.89 -7.73
CA ILE A 42 3.00 4.31 -7.34
C ILE A 42 2.11 4.29 -8.58
N THR A 43 0.94 3.65 -8.49
CA THR A 43 -0.01 3.51 -9.61
C THR A 43 -1.25 4.38 -9.44
N GLY A 44 -1.56 4.80 -8.21
CA GLY A 44 -2.77 5.56 -7.94
C GLY A 44 -2.81 6.07 -6.51
N LEU A 45 -3.77 6.96 -6.27
CA LEU A 45 -4.05 7.56 -4.97
C LEU A 45 -5.55 7.50 -4.71
N TRP A 46 -5.94 6.92 -3.60
CA TRP A 46 -7.32 6.72 -3.19
C TRP A 46 -7.56 7.32 -1.82
N TYR A 47 -8.70 7.97 -1.62
CA TYR A 47 -9.01 8.65 -0.36
C TYR A 47 -10.49 8.55 0.03
N ARG A 48 -10.78 8.67 1.32
CA ARG A 48 -12.14 8.74 1.88
C ARG A 48 -12.64 10.18 1.89
N PRO A 49 -13.53 10.59 0.95
CA PRO A 49 -14.01 11.98 0.88
C PRO A 49 -14.82 12.40 2.11
N ASP A 50 -15.40 11.44 2.83
CA ASP A 50 -16.13 11.67 4.08
C ASP A 50 -15.22 11.91 5.30
N ARG A 51 -13.91 11.69 5.17
CA ARG A 51 -12.93 11.81 6.28
C ARG A 51 -11.77 12.74 5.97
N LEU A 52 -11.54 13.02 4.69
CA LEU A 52 -10.39 13.75 4.19
C LEU A 52 -10.79 14.64 3.01
N ALA A 53 -10.31 15.88 3.03
CA ALA A 53 -10.27 16.69 1.82
C ALA A 53 -9.40 16.00 0.75
N ARG A 54 -9.75 16.21 -0.51
CA ARG A 54 -9.02 15.62 -1.65
C ARG A 54 -7.53 15.99 -1.57
N PRO A 55 -6.63 15.01 -1.43
CA PRO A 55 -5.22 15.29 -1.16
C PRO A 55 -4.45 15.77 -2.40
N ALA A 56 -4.85 15.33 -3.60
CA ALA A 56 -4.22 15.74 -4.85
C ALA A 56 -5.21 15.64 -6.03
N PRO A 57 -4.98 16.36 -7.15
CA PRO A 57 -5.86 16.33 -8.32
C PRO A 57 -6.04 14.96 -8.98
N TRP A 58 -5.08 14.04 -8.80
CA TRP A 58 -5.16 12.66 -9.31
C TRP A 58 -5.77 11.67 -8.30
N ALA A 59 -6.20 12.13 -7.11
CA ALA A 59 -6.79 11.27 -6.10
C ALA A 59 -8.21 10.86 -6.48
N ARG A 60 -8.51 9.56 -6.36
CA ARG A 60 -9.82 8.93 -6.60
C ARG A 60 -10.54 8.69 -5.27
N ALA A 61 -11.85 8.98 -5.23
CA ALA A 61 -12.66 8.74 -4.04
C ALA A 61 -12.90 7.23 -3.82
N ILE A 62 -12.80 6.78 -2.57
CA ILE A 62 -13.19 5.45 -2.12
C ILE A 62 -14.69 5.47 -1.78
N GLY A 63 -15.49 4.81 -2.61
CA GLY A 63 -16.91 4.61 -2.41
C GLY A 63 -17.25 3.35 -1.58
N PRO A 64 -18.53 3.18 -1.18
CA PRO A 64 -18.96 2.06 -0.33
C PRO A 64 -18.71 0.65 -0.85
N GLY A 65 -18.74 0.47 -2.17
CA GLY A 65 -18.55 -0.82 -2.82
C GLY A 65 -17.13 -1.05 -3.36
N ASP A 66 -16.15 -0.20 -3.06
CA ASP A 66 -14.79 -0.39 -3.58
C ASP A 66 -14.03 -1.46 -2.83
N LEU A 67 -13.58 -2.47 -3.58
CA LEU A 67 -12.87 -3.64 -3.10
C LEU A 67 -11.51 -3.79 -3.81
N TRP A 68 -10.60 -4.57 -3.25
CA TRP A 68 -9.41 -5.05 -3.93
C TRP A 68 -9.35 -6.56 -3.79
N CYS A 69 -9.40 -7.29 -4.91
CA CYS A 69 -9.42 -8.75 -4.86
C CYS A 69 -8.03 -9.28 -4.48
N ASP A 70 -7.98 -10.11 -3.46
CA ASP A 70 -6.76 -10.77 -2.96
C ASP A 70 -6.82 -12.30 -3.14
N ASP A 71 -7.84 -12.80 -3.85
CA ASP A 71 -8.02 -14.21 -4.18
C ASP A 71 -7.17 -14.62 -5.39
N PRO A 72 -6.14 -15.48 -5.23
CA PRO A 72 -5.28 -15.92 -6.33
C PRO A 72 -6.01 -16.73 -7.41
N GLY A 73 -7.16 -17.33 -7.10
CA GLY A 73 -7.95 -18.12 -8.04
C GLY A 73 -8.90 -17.29 -8.91
N HIS A 74 -9.04 -15.98 -8.63
CA HIS A 74 -10.02 -15.13 -9.29
C HIS A 74 -9.40 -14.32 -10.46
N PRO A 75 -10.10 -14.10 -11.60
CA PRO A 75 -9.59 -13.30 -12.72
C PRO A 75 -9.23 -11.84 -12.35
N ALA A 76 -9.83 -11.32 -11.29
CA ALA A 76 -9.54 -9.99 -10.76
C ALA A 76 -8.41 -9.96 -9.71
N TYR A 77 -7.64 -11.04 -9.53
CA TYR A 77 -6.60 -11.11 -8.51
C TYR A 77 -5.65 -9.91 -8.58
N ASN A 78 -5.43 -9.29 -7.42
CA ASN A 78 -4.61 -8.10 -7.22
C ASN A 78 -5.06 -6.88 -8.05
N ARG A 79 -6.37 -6.71 -8.25
CA ARG A 79 -6.96 -5.58 -8.95
C ARG A 79 -8.12 -4.98 -8.14
N HIS A 80 -8.43 -3.71 -8.45
CA HIS A 80 -9.65 -3.07 -7.97
C HIS A 80 -10.88 -3.82 -8.51
N ALA A 81 -11.85 -4.04 -7.62
CA ALA A 81 -13.13 -4.67 -7.92
C ALA A 81 -14.25 -3.90 -7.21
N ARG A 82 -15.51 -4.29 -7.48
CA ARG A 82 -16.69 -3.70 -6.87
C ARG A 82 -17.55 -4.76 -6.22
N ALA A 83 -18.20 -4.40 -5.11
CA ALA A 83 -19.23 -5.23 -4.51
C ALA A 83 -20.47 -5.33 -5.43
N PRO A 84 -21.19 -6.47 -5.42
CA PRO A 84 -20.87 -7.69 -4.67
C PRO A 84 -19.73 -8.49 -5.33
N LEU A 85 -18.84 -9.05 -4.51
CA LEU A 85 -17.79 -9.98 -4.92
C LEU A 85 -17.70 -11.10 -3.88
N THR A 86 -17.84 -12.35 -4.31
CA THR A 86 -17.78 -13.53 -3.42
C THR A 86 -16.35 -13.99 -3.16
N ALA A 87 -15.45 -13.80 -4.13
CA ALA A 87 -14.02 -14.06 -3.99
C ALA A 87 -13.40 -13.26 -2.83
N SER A 88 -12.31 -13.76 -2.26
CA SER A 88 -11.59 -13.05 -1.20
C SER A 88 -11.16 -11.64 -1.65
N HIS A 89 -11.31 -10.67 -0.75
CA HIS A 89 -11.01 -9.27 -1.03
C HIS A 89 -10.77 -8.41 0.22
N GLU A 90 -9.97 -7.37 0.03
CA GLU A 90 -9.87 -6.22 0.92
C GLU A 90 -11.01 -5.23 0.65
N ARG A 91 -11.65 -4.73 1.72
CA ARG A 91 -12.58 -3.60 1.62
C ARG A 91 -11.79 -2.30 1.68
N LEU A 92 -11.85 -1.49 0.63
CA LEU A 92 -11.14 -0.20 0.64
C LEU A 92 -11.84 0.80 1.59
N ARG A 93 -13.16 0.72 1.73
CA ARG A 93 -13.93 1.55 2.67
C ARG A 93 -14.01 0.89 4.06
N ARG A 94 -12.95 1.01 4.86
CA ARG A 94 -12.85 0.44 6.23
C ARG A 94 -13.55 1.31 7.28
N ALA A 95 -13.96 0.69 8.38
CA ALA A 95 -14.41 1.40 9.58
C ALA A 95 -13.22 2.05 10.31
N ASP A 96 -12.09 1.34 10.39
CA ASP A 96 -10.83 1.89 10.90
C ASP A 96 -10.19 2.86 9.88
N PRO A 97 -9.22 3.70 10.29
CA PRO A 97 -8.65 4.73 9.41
C PRO A 97 -7.52 4.22 8.52
N LEU A 98 -7.23 2.90 8.52
CA LEU A 98 -6.07 2.36 7.80
C LEU A 98 -6.09 2.74 6.32
N TYR A 99 -7.27 2.70 5.71
CA TYR A 99 -7.51 3.01 4.30
C TYR A 99 -8.30 4.31 4.10
N ASP A 100 -8.18 5.25 5.03
CA ASP A 100 -8.63 6.63 4.78
C ASP A 100 -7.89 7.24 3.59
N LEU A 101 -6.63 6.83 3.39
CA LEU A 101 -5.75 7.24 2.31
C LEU A 101 -4.86 6.06 1.90
N ILE A 102 -4.84 5.73 0.61
CA ILE A 102 -4.05 4.63 0.04
C ILE A 102 -3.29 5.13 -1.18
N LEU A 103 -1.99 4.87 -1.25
CA LEU A 103 -1.26 4.85 -2.52
C LEU A 103 -1.10 3.40 -2.97
N THR A 104 -1.56 3.08 -4.18
CA THR A 104 -1.42 1.75 -4.76
C THR A 104 -0.04 1.61 -5.42
N THR A 105 0.48 0.38 -5.51
CA THR A 105 1.75 0.09 -6.19
C THR A 105 1.53 -0.80 -7.42
N ASP A 106 2.57 -1.02 -8.22
CA ASP A 106 2.61 -1.97 -9.33
C ASP A 106 3.13 -3.37 -8.92
N TRP A 107 3.26 -3.65 -7.61
CA TRP A 107 3.63 -4.99 -7.18
C TRP A 107 2.63 -6.02 -7.69
N ASN A 108 3.14 -7.04 -8.38
CA ASN A 108 2.35 -8.12 -8.97
C ASN A 108 1.17 -7.62 -9.83
N ALA A 109 1.35 -6.53 -10.58
CA ALA A 109 0.28 -5.90 -11.38
C ALA A 109 -0.30 -6.82 -12.48
N THR A 110 0.46 -7.82 -12.94
CA THR A 110 -0.03 -8.83 -13.88
C THR A 110 -0.97 -9.84 -13.21
N GLY A 111 -0.99 -9.91 -11.87
CA GLY A 111 -1.85 -10.80 -11.11
C GLY A 111 -1.37 -12.25 -11.17
N VAL A 112 -0.07 -12.50 -11.04
CA VAL A 112 0.45 -13.88 -10.97
C VAL A 112 0.03 -14.49 -9.63
N PRO A 113 -0.78 -15.58 -9.62
CA PRO A 113 -1.30 -16.16 -8.39
C PRO A 113 -0.22 -16.44 -7.34
N GLY A 114 -0.52 -16.12 -6.08
CA GLY A 114 0.34 -16.43 -4.94
C GLY A 114 1.57 -15.55 -4.77
N ARG A 115 1.83 -14.57 -5.65
CA ARG A 115 2.95 -13.61 -5.51
C ARG A 115 2.64 -12.41 -4.60
N GLY A 116 1.55 -12.49 -3.83
CA GLY A 116 1.08 -11.43 -2.95
C GLY A 116 0.25 -10.39 -3.70
N SER A 117 -0.63 -9.74 -2.95
CA SER A 117 -1.58 -8.74 -3.44
C SER A 117 -1.64 -7.54 -2.51
N ALA A 118 -2.35 -6.48 -2.94
CA ALA A 118 -2.69 -5.31 -2.13
C ALA A 118 -1.49 -4.64 -1.42
N ILE A 119 -0.31 -4.61 -2.06
CA ILE A 119 0.87 -3.94 -1.51
C ILE A 119 0.70 -2.42 -1.68
N PHE A 120 0.29 -1.79 -0.61
CA PHE A 120 -0.06 -0.37 -0.56
C PHE A 120 0.84 0.43 0.39
N LEU A 121 0.80 1.76 0.22
CA LEU A 121 1.17 2.68 1.29
C LEU A 121 -0.11 3.21 1.93
N HIS A 122 -0.23 3.04 3.24
CA HIS A 122 -1.45 3.39 3.96
C HIS A 122 -1.16 3.91 5.38
N GLN A 123 -2.19 4.28 6.13
CA GLN A 123 -2.02 4.76 7.50
C GLN A 123 -1.81 3.57 8.45
N TRP A 124 -0.90 3.65 9.43
CA TRP A 124 -0.82 2.63 10.49
C TRP A 124 -1.89 2.83 11.57
N ARG A 125 -2.16 1.80 12.38
CA ARG A 125 -2.97 1.96 13.61
C ARG A 125 -2.20 2.73 14.68
N ARG A 126 -0.92 2.36 14.86
CA ARG A 126 0.03 2.97 15.78
C ARG A 126 1.45 2.77 15.27
N PRO A 127 2.41 3.62 15.66
CA PRO A 127 3.81 3.46 15.28
C PRO A 127 4.35 2.08 15.68
N GLY A 128 5.18 1.49 14.82
CA GLY A 128 5.86 0.21 15.08
C GLY A 128 4.98 -1.05 14.94
N TYR A 129 3.69 -0.92 14.63
CA TYR A 129 2.84 -2.08 14.41
C TYR A 129 3.02 -2.61 12.98
N GLY A 130 3.63 -3.80 12.86
CA GLY A 130 3.93 -4.43 11.58
C GLY A 130 2.68 -4.70 10.73
N THR A 131 2.84 -4.60 9.42
CA THR A 131 1.78 -4.87 8.43
C THR A 131 1.85 -6.34 7.97
N VAL A 132 0.96 -6.71 7.05
CA VAL A 132 1.01 -7.99 6.32
C VAL A 132 1.76 -7.90 4.98
N GLY A 133 2.43 -6.77 4.71
CA GLY A 133 3.26 -6.56 3.52
C GLY A 133 3.30 -5.12 3.02
N CYS A 134 2.30 -4.31 3.37
CA CYS A 134 2.24 -2.88 3.08
C CYS A 134 3.33 -2.06 3.80
N ILE A 135 3.48 -0.79 3.41
CA ILE A 135 4.25 0.19 4.17
C ILE A 135 3.27 1.19 4.80
N ALA A 136 3.30 1.32 6.13
CA ALA A 136 2.32 2.10 6.86
C ALA A 136 2.96 3.30 7.57
N PHE A 137 2.25 4.43 7.64
CA PHE A 137 2.76 5.71 8.15
C PHE A 137 1.79 6.37 9.13
N ALA A 138 2.27 7.40 9.84
CA ALA A 138 1.38 8.37 10.46
C ALA A 138 0.57 9.12 9.39
N ARG A 139 -0.69 9.45 9.70
CA ARG A 139 -1.59 10.16 8.77
C ARG A 139 -0.99 11.46 8.18
N PRO A 140 -0.37 12.36 8.97
CA PRO A 140 0.19 13.60 8.42
C PRO A 140 1.34 13.35 7.44
N ASP A 141 2.14 12.33 7.69
CA ASP A 141 3.27 11.95 6.84
C ASP A 141 2.79 11.31 5.54
N LEU A 142 1.82 10.39 5.62
CA LEU A 142 1.20 9.80 4.43
C LEU A 142 0.55 10.86 3.55
N MET A 143 -0.15 11.84 4.13
CA MET A 143 -0.72 12.96 3.38
C MET A 143 0.34 13.79 2.64
N ARG A 144 1.49 14.03 3.28
CA ARG A 144 2.60 14.76 2.65
C ARG A 144 3.20 13.97 1.50
N ILE A 145 3.39 12.67 1.67
CA ILE A 145 3.86 11.76 0.61
C ILE A 145 2.85 11.76 -0.55
N ALA A 146 1.57 11.54 -0.26
CA ALA A 146 0.50 11.44 -1.26
C ALA A 146 0.37 12.68 -2.16
N ARG A 147 0.55 13.88 -1.60
CA ARG A 147 0.56 15.14 -2.35
C ARG A 147 1.71 15.28 -3.34
N GLN A 148 2.77 14.51 -3.17
CA GLN A 148 4.06 14.69 -3.86
C GLN A 148 4.53 13.42 -4.59
N ALA A 149 3.72 12.36 -4.59
CA ALA A 149 4.00 11.09 -5.23
C ALA A 149 2.92 10.77 -6.27
N PRO A 150 2.91 11.48 -7.42
CA PRO A 150 1.99 11.13 -8.52
C PRO A 150 2.29 9.72 -9.06
N PRO A 151 1.35 9.13 -9.82
CA PRO A 151 1.59 7.86 -10.51
C PRO A 151 2.90 7.87 -11.30
N GLY A 152 3.66 6.77 -11.25
CA GLY A 152 5.01 6.65 -11.79
C GLY A 152 6.13 6.93 -10.79
N THR A 153 5.83 7.53 -9.62
CA THR A 153 6.83 7.75 -8.57
C THR A 153 7.46 6.43 -8.13
N ARG A 154 8.79 6.33 -8.18
CA ARG A 154 9.54 5.13 -7.78
C ARG A 154 9.58 4.95 -6.26
N LEU A 155 9.33 3.73 -5.82
CA LEU A 155 9.51 3.24 -4.46
C LEU A 155 10.55 2.12 -4.47
N VAL A 156 11.72 2.39 -3.91
CA VAL A 156 12.84 1.45 -3.84
C VAL A 156 12.82 0.77 -2.48
N ILE A 157 12.71 -0.55 -2.49
CA ILE A 157 12.69 -1.41 -1.30
C ILE A 157 13.91 -2.34 -1.42
N PRO A 158 14.99 -2.12 -0.64
CA PRO A 158 16.20 -2.93 -0.75
C PRO A 158 15.97 -4.35 -0.22
N ARG A 159 16.75 -5.34 -0.69
CA ARG A 159 16.62 -6.74 -0.25
C ARG A 159 16.91 -6.94 1.24
N ALA A 160 17.74 -6.09 1.80
CA ALA A 160 18.02 -6.02 3.23
C ALA A 160 18.00 -4.55 3.65
N LEU A 161 17.39 -4.29 4.79
CA LEU A 161 17.54 -3.02 5.50
C LEU A 161 18.81 -3.19 6.35
N GLY A 162 19.94 -2.68 5.85
CA GLY A 162 21.26 -2.89 6.45
C GLY A 162 21.34 -2.58 7.95
N GLY A 163 22.36 -3.17 8.58
CA GLY A 163 22.72 -3.02 10.00
C GLY A 163 22.90 -1.58 10.43
#